data_AF-A0A4Q6ASH5-F1
#
_entry.id   AF-A0A4Q6ASH5-F1
#
_cell.length_a   1.000
_cell.length_b   1.000
_cell.length_c   1.000
_cell.angle_alpha   90.00
_cell.angle_beta   90.00
_cell.angle_gamma   90.00
#
_symmetry.space_group_name_H-M   'P 1'
#
loop_
_entity.id
_entity.type
_entity.pdbx_description
1 polymer ?
#
loop_
_entity_poly.entity_id
_entity_poly.type
_entity_poly.pdbx_seq_one_letter_code
_entity_poly.pdbx_strand_id
1 'polypeptide(L)'
;MRGFLVDIFQGTVSGRSAIFAAGRLENGESFALVDDHITVYFYVRCSDEPAVRALYPTGPFQIETSDFSSMDGESLLRLTFRTTGEMKRINEELLAKEIRSYEGDLDLATRFRIHYNIQAEIELTGEPRSSQHVDRLYLNPQIKPVNHPINLRALALDIETNADASRILGLSLVAWELDGTDLLEEVHIIAPQKTGSQGNRFYHAGEKELIEAFLSRIIAIDPDIITGWNVIDFDLLVLSKLAAKHRIPFRMGRSRDNSNLRQSKFFGKSRIYVNGRQVLDALQLVRFSLNRFEDHRLGTVAQELLGRGKTLTVEEWQEAPDVIMKAYREDEDAFSDYVLEDSRLVRDILRHEKLLELTIKRSQLTSLSMERNMGSIAAFEALYIAEMSKRKIAAPTLGVDMEEQWAGSGGLVLEPKVGLHPHVLIFDFKSLYPSVMRSFNIDPLAFSKGRLLDEKGKEGIIAPNGAVFSREEGILPELLSRFFAEREKAKARQDALGSYSYKIIMNS
;
A
#
# COMPACT_ATOMS: atom_id res chain seq x y z
N MET A 1 3.88 -15.76 -19.21
CA MET A 1 4.78 -15.75 -18.03
C MET A 1 4.02 -15.23 -16.84
N ARG A 2 4.37 -15.69 -15.64
CA ARG A 2 3.75 -15.24 -14.40
C ARG A 2 4.59 -14.14 -13.76
N GLY A 3 3.93 -13.20 -13.10
CA GLY A 3 4.61 -12.10 -12.42
C GLY A 3 3.74 -11.47 -11.34
N PHE A 4 4.38 -10.65 -10.52
CA PHE A 4 3.75 -9.92 -9.43
C PHE A 4 3.74 -8.43 -9.77
N LEU A 5 2.57 -7.78 -9.74
CA LEU A 5 2.43 -6.34 -9.93
C LEU A 5 2.83 -5.60 -8.64
N VAL A 6 4.03 -5.04 -8.66
CA VAL A 6 4.62 -4.29 -7.55
C VAL A 6 3.96 -2.93 -7.41
N ASP A 7 3.77 -2.23 -8.53
CA ASP A 7 3.18 -0.90 -8.55
C ASP A 7 2.27 -0.70 -9.77
N ILE A 8 1.21 0.09 -9.59
CA ILE A 8 0.26 0.47 -10.63
C ILE A 8 0.03 1.97 -10.51
N PHE A 9 0.31 2.69 -11.60
CA PHE A 9 0.19 4.14 -11.66
C PHE A 9 -0.48 4.57 -12.96
N GLN A 10 -0.98 5.80 -12.96
CA GLN A 10 -1.66 6.37 -14.10
C GLN A 10 -0.69 7.18 -14.97
N GLY A 11 -0.84 7.09 -16.28
CA GLY A 11 -0.25 8.01 -17.24
C GLY A 11 -1.22 8.37 -18.37
N THR A 12 -0.66 8.86 -19.47
CA THR A 12 -1.42 9.25 -20.66
C THR A 12 -0.78 8.65 -21.91
N VAL A 13 -1.58 8.04 -22.78
CA VAL A 13 -1.18 7.54 -24.10
C VAL A 13 -2.13 8.15 -25.12
N SER A 14 -1.58 8.82 -26.16
CA SER A 14 -2.37 9.43 -27.24
C SER A 14 -3.51 10.34 -26.76
N GLY A 15 -3.29 11.08 -25.67
CA GLY A 15 -4.28 11.99 -25.08
C GLY A 15 -5.38 11.31 -24.26
N ARG A 16 -5.29 10.00 -24.00
CA ARG A 16 -6.20 9.24 -23.14
C ARG A 16 -5.49 8.80 -21.88
N SER A 17 -6.21 8.72 -20.77
CA SER A 17 -5.66 8.10 -19.55
C SER A 17 -5.40 6.62 -19.78
N ALA A 18 -4.25 6.14 -19.31
CA ALA A 18 -3.83 4.76 -19.42
C ALA A 18 -3.27 4.27 -18.07
N ILE A 19 -3.29 2.96 -17.88
CA ILE A 19 -2.64 2.31 -16.75
C ILE A 19 -1.22 1.91 -17.14
N PHE A 20 -0.30 2.20 -16.24
CA PHE A 20 1.07 1.70 -16.26
C PHE A 20 1.22 0.83 -15.03
N ALA A 21 1.80 -0.35 -15.19
CA ALA A 21 2.14 -1.18 -14.05
C ALA A 21 3.52 -1.78 -14.24
N ALA A 22 4.23 -2.00 -13.14
CA ALA A 22 5.52 -2.68 -13.17
C ALA A 22 5.61 -3.72 -12.07
N GLY A 23 6.51 -4.68 -12.27
CA GLY A 23 6.60 -5.83 -11.40
C GLY A 23 7.82 -6.69 -11.68
N ARG A 24 7.82 -7.88 -11.07
CA ARG A 24 8.82 -8.92 -11.31
C ARG A 24 8.17 -10.19 -11.84
N LEU A 25 8.85 -10.84 -12.77
CA LEU A 25 8.46 -12.12 -13.35
C LEU A 25 9.03 -13.29 -12.55
N GLU A 26 8.46 -14.48 -12.73
CA GLU A 26 8.90 -15.73 -12.08
C GLU A 26 10.36 -16.11 -12.39
N ASN A 27 10.94 -15.59 -13.48
CA ASN A 27 12.35 -15.78 -13.85
C ASN A 27 13.30 -14.73 -13.24
N GLY A 28 12.80 -13.84 -12.39
CA GLY A 28 13.57 -12.79 -11.73
C GLY A 28 13.72 -11.49 -12.53
N GLU A 29 13.28 -11.42 -13.78
CA GLU A 29 13.35 -10.19 -14.60
C GLU A 29 12.26 -9.19 -14.20
N SER A 30 12.57 -7.90 -14.31
CA SER A 30 11.60 -6.82 -14.19
C SER A 30 10.71 -6.73 -15.43
N PHE A 31 9.46 -6.38 -15.25
CA PHE A 31 8.56 -6.08 -16.36
C PHE A 31 7.76 -4.80 -16.11
N ALA A 32 7.31 -4.19 -17.20
CA ALA A 32 6.26 -3.19 -17.18
C ALA A 32 5.18 -3.53 -18.22
N LEU A 33 3.96 -3.11 -17.94
CA LEU A 33 2.87 -3.11 -18.90
C LEU A 33 2.24 -1.72 -19.02
N VAL A 34 1.69 -1.45 -20.19
CA VAL A 34 0.83 -0.30 -20.47
C VAL A 34 -0.51 -0.84 -20.95
N ASP A 35 -1.60 -0.40 -20.34
CA ASP A 35 -2.98 -0.67 -20.76
C ASP A 35 -3.68 0.66 -21.08
N ASP A 36 -3.84 0.95 -22.37
CA ASP A 36 -4.60 2.10 -22.87
C ASP A 36 -6.04 1.76 -23.31
N HIS A 37 -6.47 0.51 -23.06
CA HIS A 37 -7.84 0.04 -23.28
C HIS A 37 -8.73 0.27 -22.05
N ILE A 38 -8.15 0.46 -20.88
CA ILE A 38 -8.89 0.77 -19.64
C ILE A 38 -9.82 1.97 -19.84
N THR A 39 -11.09 1.79 -19.51
CA THR A 39 -12.10 2.84 -19.67
C THR A 39 -12.19 3.69 -18.41
N VAL A 40 -12.26 5.01 -18.60
CA VAL A 40 -12.46 5.98 -17.52
C VAL A 40 -13.94 6.34 -17.46
N TYR A 41 -14.60 6.00 -16.37
CA TYR A 41 -16.03 6.26 -16.21
C TYR A 41 -16.44 6.36 -14.74
N PHE A 42 -17.64 6.91 -14.54
CA PHE A 42 -18.44 6.76 -13.33
C PHE A 42 -19.92 6.56 -13.74
N TYR A 43 -20.79 6.30 -12.76
CA TYR A 43 -22.21 6.12 -13.03
C TYR A 43 -23.08 7.21 -12.40
N VAL A 44 -24.25 7.42 -13.00
CA VAL A 44 -25.35 8.24 -12.46
C VAL A 44 -26.65 7.45 -12.55
N ARG A 45 -27.66 7.84 -11.79
CA ARG A 45 -29.00 7.25 -11.87
C ARG A 45 -29.64 7.51 -13.23
N CYS A 46 -30.43 6.57 -13.74
CA CYS A 46 -31.26 6.82 -14.93
C CYS A 46 -32.25 7.97 -14.71
N SER A 47 -32.77 8.15 -13.48
CA SER A 47 -33.66 9.28 -13.16
C SER A 47 -32.97 10.65 -13.24
N ASP A 48 -31.65 10.70 -13.09
CA ASP A 48 -30.84 11.93 -13.15
C ASP A 48 -30.43 12.32 -14.58
N GLU A 49 -30.71 11.48 -15.60
CA GLU A 49 -30.32 11.76 -16.99
C GLU A 49 -30.77 13.13 -17.50
N PRO A 50 -32.02 13.59 -17.28
CA PRO A 50 -32.45 14.90 -17.74
C PRO A 50 -31.65 16.04 -17.10
N ALA A 51 -31.30 15.93 -15.82
CA ALA A 51 -30.52 16.94 -15.10
C ALA A 51 -29.07 16.98 -15.61
N VAL A 52 -28.46 15.82 -15.84
CA VAL A 52 -27.12 15.71 -16.45
C VAL A 52 -27.11 16.33 -17.85
N ARG A 53 -28.11 16.05 -18.69
CA ARG A 53 -28.21 16.62 -20.05
C ARG A 53 -28.49 18.11 -20.06
N ALA A 54 -29.22 18.63 -19.07
CA ALA A 54 -29.45 20.06 -18.92
C ALA A 54 -28.16 20.82 -18.59
N LEU A 55 -27.29 20.24 -17.74
CA LEU A 55 -25.97 20.80 -17.43
C LEU A 55 -24.99 20.65 -18.59
N TYR A 56 -25.05 19.52 -19.31
CA TYR A 56 -24.12 19.18 -20.38
C TYR A 56 -24.83 18.72 -21.66
N PRO A 57 -25.43 19.63 -22.44
CA PRO A 57 -26.10 19.27 -23.69
C PRO A 57 -25.15 18.62 -24.71
N THR A 58 -23.90 19.10 -24.75
CA THR A 58 -22.78 18.55 -25.53
C THR A 58 -21.57 18.33 -24.63
N GLY A 59 -21.73 17.48 -23.61
CA GLY A 59 -20.67 17.17 -22.64
C GLY A 59 -19.44 16.49 -23.27
N PRO A 60 -18.27 16.57 -22.61
CA PRO A 60 -17.04 15.92 -23.05
C PRO A 60 -17.03 14.38 -22.82
N PHE A 61 -18.19 13.77 -22.64
CA PHE A 61 -18.37 12.38 -22.26
C PHE A 61 -19.48 11.70 -23.06
N GLN A 62 -19.44 10.38 -23.12
CA GLN A 62 -20.48 9.56 -23.70
C GLN A 62 -21.37 8.99 -22.59
N ILE A 63 -22.68 9.08 -22.76
CA ILE A 63 -23.67 8.47 -21.86
C ILE A 63 -24.15 7.17 -22.52
N GLU A 64 -24.04 6.06 -21.79
CA GLU A 64 -24.46 4.73 -22.24
C GLU A 64 -25.33 4.06 -21.17
N THR A 65 -26.28 3.24 -21.60
CA THR A 65 -26.99 2.34 -20.69
C THR A 65 -26.00 1.33 -20.10
N SER A 66 -26.09 1.09 -18.80
CA SER A 66 -25.30 0.04 -18.14
C SER A 66 -26.19 -1.08 -17.61
N ASP A 67 -25.59 -2.24 -17.36
CA ASP A 67 -26.22 -3.34 -16.64
C ASP A 67 -26.00 -3.26 -15.12
N PHE A 68 -25.54 -2.10 -14.63
CA PHE A 68 -25.30 -1.84 -13.22
C PHE A 68 -26.50 -1.17 -12.55
N SER A 69 -26.61 -1.40 -11.24
CA SER A 69 -27.60 -0.78 -10.37
C SER A 69 -26.95 -0.12 -9.15
N SER A 70 -27.67 0.79 -8.50
CA SER A 70 -27.33 1.29 -7.16
C SER A 70 -27.72 0.25 -6.08
N MET A 71 -27.29 0.47 -4.83
CA MET A 71 -27.63 -0.42 -3.71
C MET A 71 -29.14 -0.51 -3.44
N ASP A 72 -29.90 0.54 -3.75
CA ASP A 72 -31.37 0.59 -3.67
C ASP A 72 -32.08 0.04 -4.91
N GLY A 73 -31.33 -0.45 -5.91
CA GLY A 73 -31.84 -1.15 -7.08
C GLY A 73 -32.21 -0.26 -8.27
N GLU A 74 -31.86 1.02 -8.24
CA GLU A 74 -32.08 1.90 -9.39
C GLU A 74 -31.08 1.59 -10.50
N SER A 75 -31.55 1.56 -11.75
CA SER A 75 -30.68 1.36 -12.91
C SER A 75 -29.75 2.56 -13.12
N LEU A 76 -28.53 2.28 -13.56
CA LEU A 76 -27.50 3.30 -13.73
C LEU A 76 -27.12 3.51 -15.20
N LEU A 77 -26.78 4.76 -15.52
CA LEU A 77 -26.13 5.15 -16.77
C LEU A 77 -24.63 5.29 -16.54
N ARG A 78 -23.83 4.87 -17.52
CA ARG A 78 -22.38 5.04 -17.50
C ARG A 78 -22.00 6.30 -18.27
N LEU A 79 -21.21 7.17 -17.63
CA LEU A 79 -20.58 8.33 -18.26
C LEU A 79 -19.10 8.00 -18.53
N THR A 80 -18.69 7.93 -19.79
CA THR A 80 -17.31 7.59 -20.19
C THR A 80 -16.54 8.81 -20.69
N PHE A 81 -15.31 8.95 -20.21
CA PHE A 81 -14.42 10.10 -20.41
C PHE A 81 -13.13 9.69 -21.12
N ARG A 82 -12.43 10.66 -21.72
CA ARG A 82 -11.09 10.43 -22.29
C ARG A 82 -10.01 10.44 -21.21
N THR A 83 -10.14 11.28 -20.20
CA THR A 83 -9.14 11.44 -19.14
C THR A 83 -9.75 11.42 -17.74
N THR A 84 -8.96 10.98 -16.74
CA THR A 84 -9.40 11.04 -15.33
C THR A 84 -9.52 12.47 -14.81
N GLY A 85 -8.76 13.42 -15.37
CA GLY A 85 -8.89 14.84 -15.02
C GLY A 85 -10.26 15.40 -15.41
N GLU A 86 -10.73 15.10 -16.62
CA GLU A 86 -12.08 15.45 -17.06
C GLU A 86 -13.14 14.77 -16.20
N MET A 87 -13.00 13.46 -15.96
CA MET A 87 -13.92 12.70 -15.12
C MET A 87 -14.08 13.32 -13.74
N LYS A 88 -12.97 13.62 -13.04
CA LYS A 88 -12.99 14.20 -11.70
C LYS A 88 -13.67 15.57 -11.66
N ARG A 89 -13.32 16.46 -12.60
CA ARG A 89 -13.93 17.79 -12.71
C ARG A 89 -15.45 17.69 -12.90
N ILE A 90 -15.89 16.86 -13.84
CA ILE A 90 -17.32 16.69 -14.12
C ILE A 90 -18.04 16.05 -12.92
N ASN A 91 -17.42 15.08 -12.25
CA ASN A 91 -17.95 14.49 -11.03
C ASN A 91 -18.18 15.54 -9.93
N GLU A 92 -17.18 16.39 -9.66
CA GLU A 92 -17.29 17.49 -8.69
C GLU A 92 -18.41 18.48 -9.06
N GLU A 93 -18.53 18.82 -10.36
CA GLU A 93 -19.58 19.72 -10.85
C GLU A 93 -20.99 19.12 -10.72
N LEU A 94 -21.16 17.81 -10.94
CA LEU A 94 -22.44 17.12 -10.73
C LEU A 94 -22.82 17.07 -9.24
N LEU A 95 -21.87 16.70 -8.38
CA LEU A 95 -22.09 16.66 -6.93
C LEU A 95 -22.46 18.04 -6.36
N ALA A 96 -21.84 19.12 -6.86
CA ALA A 96 -22.19 20.49 -6.49
C ALA A 96 -23.61 20.91 -6.94
N LYS A 97 -24.25 20.15 -7.82
CA LYS A 97 -25.64 20.31 -8.27
C LYS A 97 -26.57 19.27 -7.65
N GLU A 98 -26.12 18.58 -6.60
CA GLU A 98 -26.88 17.54 -5.91
C GLU A 98 -27.25 16.35 -6.82
N ILE A 99 -26.53 16.21 -7.94
CA ILE A 99 -26.66 15.04 -8.82
C ILE A 99 -25.67 13.99 -8.32
N ARG A 100 -26.22 12.89 -7.82
CA ARG A 100 -25.44 11.80 -7.24
C ARG A 100 -24.65 11.05 -8.30
N SER A 101 -23.41 10.72 -7.96
CA SER A 101 -22.57 9.81 -8.74
C SER A 101 -22.21 8.55 -7.95
N TYR A 102 -21.75 7.54 -8.70
CA TYR A 102 -21.29 6.27 -8.18
C TYR A 102 -19.93 5.95 -8.80
N GLU A 103 -18.98 5.59 -7.94
CA GLU A 103 -17.57 5.35 -8.28
C GLU A 103 -16.86 6.54 -8.98
N GLY A 104 -17.32 7.77 -8.73
CA GLY A 104 -16.72 8.99 -9.28
C GLY A 104 -15.37 9.36 -8.65
N ASP A 105 -15.13 8.84 -7.45
CA ASP A 105 -13.91 8.95 -6.66
C ASP A 105 -12.97 7.72 -6.78
N LEU A 106 -13.43 6.66 -7.43
CA LEU A 106 -12.67 5.43 -7.58
C LEU A 106 -11.44 5.67 -8.47
N ASP A 107 -10.25 5.46 -7.90
CA ASP A 107 -9.01 5.65 -8.64
C ASP A 107 -8.83 4.59 -9.73
N LEU A 108 -8.16 4.98 -10.82
CA LEU A 108 -8.06 4.13 -12.02
C LEU A 108 -7.28 2.84 -11.76
N ALA A 109 -6.32 2.85 -10.82
CA ALA A 109 -5.57 1.64 -10.47
C ALA A 109 -6.45 0.63 -9.71
N THR A 110 -7.29 1.11 -8.80
CA THR A 110 -8.31 0.27 -8.15
C THR A 110 -9.33 -0.25 -9.17
N ARG A 111 -9.81 0.59 -10.09
CA ARG A 111 -10.71 0.18 -11.19
C ARG A 111 -10.07 -0.92 -12.07
N PHE A 112 -8.80 -0.76 -12.43
CA PHE A 112 -8.05 -1.76 -13.19
C PHE A 112 -7.99 -3.11 -12.46
N ARG A 113 -7.69 -3.09 -11.15
CA ARG A 113 -7.63 -4.31 -10.33
C ARG A 113 -8.99 -4.99 -10.23
N ILE A 114 -10.08 -4.24 -10.06
CA ILE A 114 -11.44 -4.79 -10.03
C ILE A 114 -11.81 -5.38 -11.39
N HIS A 115 -11.57 -4.64 -12.49
CA HIS A 115 -11.93 -5.06 -13.84
C HIS A 115 -11.30 -6.40 -14.24
N TYR A 116 -10.02 -6.59 -13.92
CA TYR A 116 -9.30 -7.82 -14.21
C TYR A 116 -9.29 -8.83 -13.06
N ASN A 117 -9.98 -8.53 -11.95
CA ASN A 117 -10.00 -9.33 -10.73
C ASN A 117 -8.58 -9.67 -10.21
N ILE A 118 -7.68 -8.69 -10.24
CA ILE A 118 -6.26 -8.83 -9.88
C ILE A 118 -6.03 -8.48 -8.41
N GLN A 119 -5.42 -9.42 -7.69
CA GLN A 119 -4.96 -9.24 -6.31
C GLN A 119 -3.52 -8.70 -6.27
N ALA A 120 -2.57 -9.43 -6.86
CA ALA A 120 -1.23 -8.93 -7.11
C ALA A 120 -0.56 -9.68 -8.27
N GLU A 121 -0.74 -11.00 -8.31
CA GLU A 121 -0.11 -11.85 -9.31
C GLU A 121 -0.95 -12.01 -10.57
N ILE A 122 -0.26 -11.97 -11.70
CA ILE A 122 -0.85 -12.11 -13.01
C ILE A 122 -0.09 -13.12 -13.85
N GLU A 123 -0.82 -13.78 -14.72
CA GLU A 123 -0.27 -14.38 -15.92
C GLU A 123 -0.41 -13.38 -17.07
N LEU A 124 0.69 -13.13 -17.75
CA LEU A 124 0.80 -12.20 -18.85
C LEU A 124 1.12 -12.95 -20.16
N THR A 125 0.39 -12.59 -21.21
CA THR A 125 0.61 -13.07 -22.59
C THR A 125 0.72 -11.90 -23.56
N GLY A 126 1.79 -11.87 -24.34
CA GLY A 126 2.09 -10.84 -25.34
C GLY A 126 3.57 -10.86 -25.72
N GLU A 127 3.92 -10.16 -26.79
CA GLU A 127 5.31 -10.01 -27.24
C GLU A 127 6.00 -8.87 -26.46
N PRO A 128 7.08 -9.13 -25.71
CA PRO A 128 7.81 -8.09 -25.01
C PRO A 128 8.60 -7.20 -25.98
N ARG A 129 8.79 -5.94 -25.59
CA ARG A 129 9.69 -4.98 -26.23
C ARG A 129 10.84 -4.63 -25.30
N SER A 130 11.98 -4.27 -25.89
CA SER A 130 13.11 -3.71 -25.15
C SER A 130 12.74 -2.36 -24.53
N SER A 131 13.22 -2.11 -23.32
CA SER A 131 13.08 -0.83 -22.61
C SER A 131 14.40 -0.44 -21.95
N GLN A 132 14.55 0.84 -21.61
CA GLN A 132 15.70 1.33 -20.84
C GLN A 132 15.53 1.16 -19.33
N HIS A 133 14.32 0.93 -18.85
CA HIS A 133 13.99 0.97 -17.42
C HIS A 133 13.47 -0.35 -16.84
N VAL A 134 13.14 -1.31 -17.70
CA VAL A 134 12.72 -2.67 -17.33
C VAL A 134 13.25 -3.64 -18.36
N ASP A 135 13.39 -4.91 -17.98
CA ASP A 135 13.86 -5.96 -18.87
C ASP A 135 12.83 -6.26 -19.97
N ARG A 136 11.53 -6.23 -19.62
CA ARG A 136 10.43 -6.51 -20.56
C ARG A 136 9.32 -5.47 -20.49
N LEU A 137 9.03 -4.80 -21.60
CA LEU A 137 7.88 -3.90 -21.72
C LEU A 137 6.78 -4.53 -22.57
N TYR A 138 5.56 -4.54 -22.05
CA TYR A 138 4.38 -5.04 -22.74
C TYR A 138 3.38 -3.93 -23.02
N LEU A 139 2.89 -3.85 -24.24
CA LEU A 139 1.85 -2.90 -24.62
C LEU A 139 0.56 -3.68 -24.83
N ASN A 140 -0.48 -3.33 -24.07
CA ASN A 140 -1.79 -3.97 -24.06
C ASN A 140 -1.72 -5.51 -24.03
N PRO A 141 -0.96 -6.12 -23.10
CA PRO A 141 -0.92 -7.58 -23.00
C PRO A 141 -2.26 -8.15 -22.55
N GLN A 142 -2.49 -9.42 -22.85
CA GLN A 142 -3.54 -10.16 -22.15
C GLN A 142 -3.07 -10.49 -20.73
N ILE A 143 -3.91 -10.18 -19.75
CA ILE A 143 -3.63 -10.44 -18.33
C ILE A 143 -4.74 -11.28 -17.71
N LYS A 144 -4.35 -12.21 -16.85
CA LYS A 144 -5.27 -13.03 -16.05
C LYS A 144 -4.76 -13.12 -14.62
N PRO A 145 -5.64 -13.12 -13.61
CA PRO A 145 -5.20 -13.35 -12.24
C PRO A 145 -4.70 -14.78 -12.07
N VAL A 146 -3.61 -14.95 -11.32
CA VAL A 146 -3.05 -16.25 -10.96
C VAL A 146 -2.70 -16.26 -9.48
N ASN A 147 -2.65 -17.44 -8.87
CA ASN A 147 -2.10 -17.60 -7.52
C ASN A 147 -0.79 -18.37 -7.64
N HIS A 148 0.31 -17.63 -7.81
CA HIS A 148 1.65 -18.20 -7.95
C HIS A 148 2.65 -17.30 -7.22
N PRO A 149 3.40 -17.80 -6.23
CA PRO A 149 4.35 -16.97 -5.50
C PRO A 149 5.46 -16.50 -6.43
N ILE A 150 5.79 -15.21 -6.34
CA ILE A 150 6.89 -14.59 -7.06
C ILE A 150 7.84 -14.02 -6.03
N ASN A 151 9.12 -14.37 -6.12
CA ASN A 151 10.14 -13.83 -5.23
C ASN A 151 10.41 -12.37 -5.60
N LEU A 152 10.38 -11.47 -4.62
CA LEU A 152 10.65 -10.05 -4.82
C LEU A 152 12.00 -9.68 -4.22
N ARG A 153 12.56 -8.56 -4.66
CA ARG A 153 13.80 -7.99 -4.14
C ARG A 153 13.52 -6.79 -3.26
N ALA A 154 14.15 -6.76 -2.09
CA ALA A 154 14.12 -5.65 -1.17
C ALA A 154 15.52 -5.02 -1.07
N LEU A 155 15.54 -3.72 -0.80
CA LEU A 155 16.75 -2.94 -0.56
C LEU A 155 16.53 -2.04 0.65
N ALA A 156 17.28 -2.27 1.71
CA ALA A 156 17.43 -1.34 2.82
C ALA A 156 18.51 -0.32 2.49
N LEU A 157 18.24 0.94 2.79
CA LEU A 157 19.22 2.02 2.73
C LEU A 157 19.20 2.83 4.01
N ASP A 158 20.35 3.42 4.30
CA ASP A 158 20.58 4.35 5.40
C ASP A 158 21.64 5.38 4.96
N ILE A 159 21.52 6.63 5.42
CA ILE A 159 22.50 7.68 5.18
C ILE A 159 23.11 8.20 6.47
N GLU A 160 24.40 8.53 6.39
CA GLU A 160 25.09 9.26 7.45
C GLU A 160 25.39 10.68 7.00
N THR A 161 25.07 11.65 7.85
CA THR A 161 25.18 13.08 7.55
C THR A 161 25.94 13.82 8.64
N ASN A 162 26.30 15.07 8.36
CA ASN A 162 26.63 15.99 9.44
C ASN A 162 25.39 16.32 10.31
N ALA A 163 25.60 16.95 11.47
CA ALA A 163 24.57 17.15 12.49
C ALA A 163 23.31 17.91 12.02
N ASP A 164 23.43 18.79 11.02
CA ASP A 164 22.29 19.56 10.46
C ASP A 164 21.72 18.94 9.17
N ALA A 165 22.20 17.76 8.77
CA ALA A 165 21.85 17.06 7.53
C ALA A 165 22.03 17.90 6.25
N SER A 166 22.91 18.91 6.27
CA SER A 166 23.23 19.73 5.09
C SER A 166 24.26 19.10 4.14
N ARG A 167 24.96 18.06 4.61
CA ARG A 167 25.97 17.30 3.87
C ARG A 167 25.86 15.82 4.19
N ILE A 168 25.85 15.00 3.13
CA ILE A 168 26.00 13.55 3.26
C ILE A 168 27.47 13.18 3.44
N LEU A 169 27.75 12.17 4.26
CA LEU A 169 29.08 11.61 4.53
C LEU A 169 29.20 10.19 3.97
N GLY A 170 28.15 9.39 4.18
CA GLY A 170 28.07 8.01 3.73
C GLY A 170 26.64 7.56 3.44
N LEU A 171 26.52 6.43 2.75
CA LEU A 171 25.26 5.77 2.43
C LEU A 171 25.49 4.26 2.36
N SER A 172 24.64 3.46 3.01
CA SER A 172 24.63 2.00 2.85
C SER A 172 23.49 1.52 1.97
N LEU A 173 23.74 0.41 1.28
CA LEU A 173 22.77 -0.34 0.49
C LEU A 173 22.89 -1.82 0.84
N VAL A 174 21.82 -2.41 1.39
CA VAL A 174 21.76 -3.84 1.71
C VAL A 174 20.56 -4.45 1.00
N ALA A 175 20.80 -5.33 0.03
CA ALA A 175 19.76 -5.92 -0.79
C ALA A 175 19.62 -7.42 -0.57
N TRP A 176 18.38 -7.91 -0.63
CA TRP A 176 18.07 -9.33 -0.51
C TRP A 176 16.81 -9.72 -1.29
N GLU A 177 16.63 -11.01 -1.53
CA GLU A 177 15.37 -11.57 -2.00
C GLU A 177 14.53 -12.06 -0.81
N LEU A 178 13.20 -12.00 -0.95
CA LEU A 178 12.28 -12.34 0.15
C LEU A 178 12.29 -13.81 0.56
N ASP A 179 12.95 -14.69 -0.19
CA ASP A 179 13.26 -16.06 0.24
C ASP A 179 14.43 -16.15 1.24
N GLY A 180 15.08 -15.02 1.53
CA GLY A 180 16.20 -14.91 2.46
C GLY A 180 17.57 -14.82 1.79
N THR A 181 17.66 -14.92 0.46
CA THR A 181 18.93 -14.84 -0.26
C THR A 181 19.52 -13.42 -0.20
N ASP A 182 20.71 -13.26 0.37
CA ASP A 182 21.43 -11.99 0.34
C ASP A 182 21.97 -11.72 -1.08
N LEU A 183 21.78 -10.50 -1.58
CA LEU A 183 22.21 -10.10 -2.92
C LEU A 183 23.48 -9.26 -2.86
N LEU A 184 23.50 -8.23 -2.02
CA LEU A 184 24.66 -7.38 -1.82
C LEU A 184 24.60 -6.58 -0.53
N GLU A 185 25.76 -6.06 -0.16
CA GLU A 185 25.96 -5.02 0.83
C GLU A 185 27.00 -4.05 0.23
N GLU A 186 26.69 -2.76 0.16
CA GLU A 186 27.57 -1.73 -0.39
C GLU A 186 27.59 -0.50 0.52
N VAL A 187 28.76 0.16 0.60
CA VAL A 187 28.92 1.44 1.30
C VAL A 187 29.48 2.46 0.34
N HIS A 188 28.81 3.60 0.24
CA HIS A 188 29.22 4.74 -0.57
C HIS A 188 29.72 5.85 0.37
N ILE A 189 30.98 6.25 0.23
CA ILE A 189 31.64 7.21 1.14
C ILE A 189 32.15 8.40 0.34
N ILE A 190 31.95 9.61 0.84
CA ILE A 190 32.64 10.78 0.29
C ILE A 190 34.10 10.76 0.73
N ALA A 191 35.03 10.67 -0.21
CA ALA A 191 36.46 10.72 0.06
C ALA A 191 37.17 11.43 -1.09
N PRO A 192 37.34 12.78 -1.05
CA PRO A 192 37.84 13.58 -2.16
C PRO A 192 39.23 13.16 -2.70
N GLN A 193 40.02 12.48 -1.89
CA GLN A 193 41.37 12.03 -2.21
C GLN A 193 41.43 10.56 -2.67
N LYS A 194 40.29 9.86 -2.69
CA LYS A 194 40.19 8.45 -3.11
C LYS A 194 39.26 8.32 -4.31
N THR A 195 39.52 7.32 -5.14
CA THR A 195 38.70 7.01 -6.31
C THR A 195 38.54 5.49 -6.43
N GLY A 196 37.46 5.07 -7.09
CA GLY A 196 37.17 3.66 -7.33
C GLY A 196 36.50 2.96 -6.14
N SER A 197 36.77 1.67 -6.00
CA SER A 197 36.16 0.82 -4.96
C SER A 197 37.20 -0.09 -4.30
N GLN A 198 36.92 -0.48 -3.05
CA GLN A 198 37.69 -1.47 -2.30
C GLN A 198 36.72 -2.44 -1.60
N GLY A 199 36.60 -3.65 -2.13
CA GLY A 199 35.61 -4.62 -1.66
C GLY A 199 34.19 -4.11 -1.93
N ASN A 200 33.38 -3.98 -0.88
CA ASN A 200 32.04 -3.41 -0.95
C ASN A 200 31.99 -1.89 -0.74
N ARG A 201 33.14 -1.21 -0.64
CA ARG A 201 33.23 0.23 -0.43
C ARG A 201 33.45 0.97 -1.74
N PHE A 202 32.69 2.01 -1.98
CA PHE A 202 32.73 2.87 -3.16
C PHE A 202 33.02 4.31 -2.74
N TYR A 203 34.07 4.91 -3.30
CA TYR A 203 34.52 6.24 -2.94
C TYR A 203 34.07 7.28 -3.97
N HIS A 204 33.58 8.42 -3.48
CA HIS A 204 33.06 9.52 -4.29
C HIS A 204 33.79 10.81 -3.95
N ALA A 205 34.15 11.62 -4.94
CA ALA A 205 34.87 12.86 -4.71
C ALA A 205 34.02 13.92 -4.00
N GLY A 206 32.69 13.81 -4.09
CA GLY A 206 31.76 14.71 -3.43
C GLY A 206 30.29 14.29 -3.54
N GLU A 207 29.42 15.11 -2.95
CA GLU A 207 27.98 14.86 -2.78
C GLU A 207 27.27 14.61 -4.12
N LYS A 208 27.61 15.38 -5.16
CA LYS A 208 27.03 15.22 -6.49
C LYS A 208 27.26 13.82 -7.06
N GLU A 209 28.50 13.35 -7.01
CA GLU A 209 28.90 12.05 -7.55
C GLU A 209 28.26 10.91 -6.77
N LEU A 210 28.22 11.01 -5.43
CA LEU A 210 27.54 10.03 -4.58
C LEU A 210 26.05 9.90 -4.93
N ILE A 211 25.34 11.02 -5.14
CA ILE A 211 23.91 10.98 -5.50
C ILE A 211 23.70 10.39 -6.90
N GLU A 212 24.53 10.75 -7.88
CA GLU A 212 24.48 10.17 -9.22
C GLU A 212 24.76 8.66 -9.19
N ALA A 213 25.73 8.23 -8.38
CA ALA A 213 26.05 6.83 -8.17
C ALA A 213 24.91 6.08 -7.46
N PHE A 214 24.31 6.67 -6.41
CA PHE A 214 23.15 6.12 -5.71
C PHE A 214 21.98 5.85 -6.68
N LEU A 215 21.57 6.87 -7.46
CA LEU A 215 20.48 6.71 -8.41
C LEU A 215 20.78 5.64 -9.46
N SER A 216 22.02 5.63 -9.99
CA SER A 216 22.47 4.60 -10.93
C SER A 216 22.45 3.20 -10.31
N ARG A 217 22.80 3.11 -9.02
CA ARG A 217 22.85 1.85 -8.30
C ARG A 217 21.46 1.30 -8.01
N ILE A 218 20.49 2.14 -7.65
CA ILE A 218 19.08 1.72 -7.55
C ILE A 218 18.58 1.07 -8.85
N ILE A 219 18.91 1.66 -10.01
CA ILE A 219 18.54 1.08 -11.30
C ILE A 219 19.23 -0.26 -11.53
N ALA A 220 20.53 -0.37 -11.22
CA ALA A 220 21.31 -1.58 -11.46
C ALA A 220 21.01 -2.74 -10.48
N ILE A 221 20.68 -2.45 -9.22
CA ILE A 221 20.21 -3.45 -8.25
C ILE A 221 18.80 -3.94 -8.61
N ASP A 222 18.00 -3.01 -9.12
CA ASP A 222 16.61 -3.21 -9.47
C ASP A 222 15.76 -3.80 -8.32
N PRO A 223 15.62 -3.15 -7.16
CA PRO A 223 14.76 -3.63 -6.07
C PRO A 223 13.27 -3.38 -6.34
N ASP A 224 12.40 -4.31 -5.95
CA ASP A 224 10.95 -4.06 -6.01
C ASP A 224 10.47 -3.21 -4.82
N ILE A 225 11.12 -3.40 -3.68
CA ILE A 225 10.81 -2.72 -2.42
C ILE A 225 12.05 -1.95 -1.96
N ILE A 226 11.90 -0.66 -1.70
CA ILE A 226 12.90 0.16 -1.02
C ILE A 226 12.43 0.37 0.43
N THR A 227 13.33 0.16 1.38
CA THR A 227 13.05 0.26 2.81
C THR A 227 14.24 0.87 3.55
N GLY A 228 14.08 1.05 4.86
CA GLY A 228 15.01 1.73 5.77
C GLY A 228 14.24 2.16 7.02
N TRP A 229 14.94 2.67 8.03
CA TRP A 229 14.32 3.12 9.28
C TRP A 229 14.04 4.62 9.24
N ASN A 230 12.76 5.04 9.18
CA ASN A 230 12.38 6.43 8.93
C ASN A 230 12.78 6.95 7.52
N VAL A 231 12.90 6.02 6.57
CA VAL A 231 13.50 6.24 5.24
C VAL A 231 12.83 7.32 4.40
N ILE A 232 11.51 7.53 4.58
CA ILE A 232 10.75 8.50 3.79
C ILE A 232 10.92 9.91 4.34
N ASP A 233 10.83 10.06 5.66
CA ASP A 233 10.85 11.35 6.35
C ASP A 233 12.27 11.84 6.66
N PHE A 234 13.28 10.97 6.55
CA PHE A 234 14.69 11.33 6.73
C PHE A 234 15.52 11.08 5.46
N ASP A 235 15.91 9.83 5.18
CA ASP A 235 16.93 9.51 4.17
C ASP A 235 16.57 10.02 2.77
N LEU A 236 15.40 9.62 2.26
CA LEU A 236 14.94 9.99 0.93
C LEU A 236 14.59 11.48 0.84
N LEU A 237 14.16 12.10 1.94
CA LEU A 237 13.95 13.54 2.02
C LEU A 237 15.27 14.31 1.89
N VAL A 238 16.30 13.89 2.62
CA VAL A 238 17.64 14.51 2.55
C VAL A 238 18.22 14.30 1.16
N LEU A 239 18.24 13.05 0.65
CA LEU A 239 18.73 12.74 -0.70
C LEU A 239 18.01 13.54 -1.78
N SER A 240 16.68 13.71 -1.70
CA SER A 240 15.96 14.53 -2.70
C SER A 240 16.32 16.02 -2.62
N LYS A 241 16.56 16.56 -1.42
CA LYS A 241 17.01 17.96 -1.23
C LYS A 241 18.41 18.17 -1.77
N LEU A 242 19.34 17.25 -1.49
CA LEU A 242 20.70 17.32 -2.00
C LEU A 242 20.74 17.15 -3.53
N ALA A 243 19.92 16.24 -4.08
CA ALA A 243 19.76 16.09 -5.53
C ALA A 243 19.26 17.40 -6.17
N ALA A 244 18.25 18.04 -5.58
CA ALA A 244 17.74 19.33 -6.05
C ALA A 244 18.79 20.45 -6.00
N LYS A 245 19.56 20.53 -4.90
CA LYS A 245 20.68 21.47 -4.74
C LYS A 245 21.73 21.30 -5.85
N HIS A 246 22.00 20.07 -6.26
CA HIS A 246 22.93 19.74 -7.34
C HIS A 246 22.30 19.68 -8.73
N ARG A 247 21.00 19.99 -8.87
CA ARG A 247 20.21 19.92 -10.12
C ARG A 247 20.20 18.53 -10.76
N ILE A 248 20.25 17.49 -9.93
CA ILE A 248 20.13 16.09 -10.34
C ILE A 248 18.64 15.70 -10.32
N PRO A 249 18.06 15.18 -11.42
CA PRO A 249 16.73 14.62 -11.40
C PRO A 249 16.66 13.39 -10.48
N PHE A 250 15.86 13.45 -9.42
CA PHE A 250 15.74 12.37 -8.45
C PHE A 250 14.82 11.25 -8.99
N ARG A 251 15.38 10.39 -9.85
CA ARG A 251 14.66 9.35 -10.60
C ARG A 251 15.08 7.95 -10.13
N MET A 252 14.35 7.40 -9.17
CA MET A 252 14.62 6.06 -8.63
C MET A 252 13.75 4.95 -9.27
N GLY A 253 12.72 5.34 -10.04
CA GLY A 253 11.72 4.42 -10.55
C GLY A 253 12.15 3.61 -11.77
N ARG A 254 11.27 2.70 -12.18
CA ARG A 254 11.31 1.99 -13.48
C ARG A 254 10.65 2.81 -14.59
N SER A 255 10.64 4.14 -14.44
CA SER A 255 10.15 5.10 -15.43
C SER A 255 11.08 6.31 -15.50
N ARG A 256 10.85 7.17 -16.50
CA ARG A 256 11.59 8.43 -16.69
C ARG A 256 11.15 9.55 -15.72
N ASP A 257 10.12 9.30 -14.90
CA ASP A 257 9.51 10.31 -14.06
C ASP A 257 10.34 10.53 -12.79
N ASN A 258 10.30 11.74 -12.25
CA ASN A 258 10.92 12.02 -10.97
C ASN A 258 10.13 11.32 -9.85
N SER A 259 10.84 10.80 -8.86
CA SER A 259 10.25 10.32 -7.62
C SER A 259 9.62 11.49 -6.86
N ASN A 260 8.35 11.36 -6.49
CA ASN A 260 7.55 12.45 -5.94
C ASN A 260 7.34 12.26 -4.44
N LEU A 261 8.01 13.07 -3.62
CA LEU A 261 7.82 13.11 -2.18
C LEU A 261 6.63 14.01 -1.84
N ARG A 262 5.64 13.45 -1.15
CA ARG A 262 4.52 14.16 -0.54
C ARG A 262 4.65 14.12 0.97
N GLN A 263 5.17 15.20 1.52
CA GLN A 263 5.23 15.37 2.98
C GLN A 263 3.84 15.68 3.52
N SER A 264 3.47 15.02 4.61
CA SER A 264 2.24 15.36 5.31
C SER A 264 2.46 16.59 6.20
N LYS A 265 1.55 17.58 6.11
CA LYS A 265 1.58 18.79 6.96
C LYS A 265 0.84 18.62 8.30
N PHE A 266 0.06 17.54 8.45
CA PHE A 266 -0.71 17.17 9.65
C PHE A 266 -0.60 15.66 9.90
N PHE A 267 -1.37 15.08 10.84
CA PHE A 267 -1.40 13.67 11.28
C PHE A 267 -1.37 12.54 10.20
N GLY A 268 -1.34 12.86 8.91
CA GLY A 268 -1.04 11.92 7.83
C GLY A 268 0.45 11.51 7.79
N LYS A 269 0.73 10.37 7.15
CA LYS A 269 2.10 9.88 6.92
C LYS A 269 2.65 10.45 5.61
N SER A 270 3.91 10.89 5.61
CA SER A 270 4.59 11.25 4.36
C SER A 270 4.71 10.04 3.44
N ARG A 271 4.76 10.31 2.14
CA ARG A 271 4.82 9.28 1.10
C ARG A 271 5.81 9.68 0.03
N ILE A 272 6.45 8.69 -0.60
CA ILE A 272 7.22 8.92 -1.82
C ILE A 272 6.75 7.96 -2.91
N TYR A 273 6.37 8.52 -4.05
CA TYR A 273 5.95 7.75 -5.22
C TYR A 273 7.16 7.50 -6.12
N VAL A 274 7.50 6.22 -6.31
CA VAL A 274 8.61 5.75 -7.14
C VAL A 274 8.05 4.80 -8.18
N ASN A 275 7.61 5.33 -9.32
CA ASN A 275 6.88 4.57 -10.34
C ASN A 275 7.58 3.23 -10.65
N GLY A 276 6.87 2.13 -10.40
CA GLY A 276 7.34 0.77 -10.62
C GLY A 276 8.08 0.08 -9.45
N ARG A 277 8.21 0.77 -8.31
CA ARG A 277 8.75 0.24 -7.04
C ARG A 277 7.80 0.63 -5.89
N GLN A 278 7.87 -0.09 -4.76
CA GLN A 278 7.20 0.31 -3.52
C GLN A 278 8.23 0.83 -2.52
N VAL A 279 7.89 1.89 -1.79
CA VAL A 279 8.73 2.38 -0.68
C VAL A 279 7.99 2.12 0.63
N LEU A 280 8.57 1.27 1.47
CA LEU A 280 7.98 0.82 2.72
C LEU A 280 8.91 1.16 3.88
N ASP A 281 8.51 2.09 4.73
CA ASP A 281 9.29 2.48 5.89
C ASP A 281 9.20 1.44 7.02
N ALA A 282 10.35 0.87 7.40
CA ALA A 282 10.42 -0.16 8.43
C ALA A 282 9.91 0.33 9.79
N LEU A 283 10.09 1.61 10.11
CA LEU A 283 9.56 2.23 11.33
C LEU A 283 8.02 2.24 11.35
N GLN A 284 7.40 2.29 10.17
CA GLN A 284 5.94 2.22 10.06
C GLN A 284 5.45 0.78 10.09
N LEU A 285 6.20 -0.15 9.48
CA LEU A 285 5.86 -1.57 9.45
C LEU A 285 5.97 -2.23 10.82
N VAL A 286 6.98 -1.89 11.62
CA VAL A 286 7.20 -2.49 12.94
C VAL A 286 6.03 -2.25 13.90
N ARG A 287 5.23 -1.20 13.69
CA ARG A 287 4.02 -0.92 14.48
C ARG A 287 2.93 -1.98 14.30
N PHE A 288 3.04 -2.83 13.29
CA PHE A 288 2.18 -3.99 13.07
C PHE A 288 2.74 -5.29 13.69
N SER A 289 3.93 -5.24 14.28
CA SER A 289 4.44 -6.31 15.14
C SER A 289 3.52 -6.48 16.35
N LEU A 290 3.48 -7.71 16.89
CA LEU A 290 2.78 -8.02 18.13
C LEU A 290 3.57 -7.59 19.36
N ASN A 291 4.87 -7.32 19.21
CA ASN A 291 5.75 -6.88 20.28
C ASN A 291 5.46 -5.43 20.66
N ARG A 292 5.61 -5.14 21.95
CA ARG A 292 5.53 -3.77 22.48
C ARG A 292 6.95 -3.32 22.82
N PHE A 293 7.34 -2.18 22.28
CA PHE A 293 8.65 -1.58 22.52
C PHE A 293 8.51 -0.37 23.44
N GLU A 294 9.56 -0.08 24.21
CA GLU A 294 9.62 1.13 25.06
C GLU A 294 9.57 2.39 24.20
N ASP A 295 10.39 2.42 23.14
CA ASP A 295 10.34 3.40 22.07
C ASP A 295 10.55 2.74 20.70
N HIS A 296 10.42 3.51 19.62
CA HIS A 296 10.60 3.02 18.25
C HIS A 296 11.93 3.47 17.62
N ARG A 297 12.98 3.66 18.41
CA ARG A 297 14.34 3.86 17.86
C ARG A 297 14.85 2.52 17.31
N LEU A 298 15.64 2.58 16.23
CA LEU A 298 16.20 1.37 15.60
C LEU A 298 16.96 0.51 16.61
N GLY A 299 17.83 1.13 17.42
CA GLY A 299 18.62 0.42 18.42
C GLY A 299 17.77 -0.29 19.48
N THR A 300 16.71 0.35 19.99
CA THR A 300 15.78 -0.24 20.98
C THR A 300 15.07 -1.45 20.42
N VAL A 301 14.50 -1.32 19.21
CA VAL A 301 13.79 -2.41 18.53
C VAL A 301 14.75 -3.55 18.16
N ALA A 302 15.94 -3.23 17.65
CA ALA A 302 16.96 -4.21 17.32
C ALA A 302 17.39 -5.01 18.55
N GLN A 303 17.63 -4.35 19.68
CA GLN A 303 18.03 -5.03 20.90
C GLN A 303 16.95 -5.98 21.42
N GLU A 304 15.68 -5.55 21.42
CA GLU A 304 14.55 -6.35 21.89
C GLU A 304 14.29 -7.58 20.99
N LEU A 305 14.39 -7.42 19.66
CA LEU A 305 14.07 -8.49 18.71
C LEU A 305 15.26 -9.39 18.35
N LEU A 306 16.45 -8.81 18.19
CA LEU A 306 17.63 -9.51 17.67
C LEU A 306 18.69 -9.77 18.74
N GLY A 307 18.55 -9.19 19.93
CA GLY A 307 19.55 -9.29 21.00
C GLY A 307 20.84 -8.49 20.75
N ARG A 308 20.88 -7.69 19.68
CA ARG A 308 22.01 -6.81 19.32
C ARG A 308 21.51 -5.42 18.95
N GLY A 309 22.22 -4.39 19.39
CA GLY A 309 21.98 -3.00 19.02
C GLY A 309 22.94 -2.54 17.91
N LYS A 310 23.04 -1.21 17.72
CA LYS A 310 24.04 -0.61 16.83
C LYS A 310 25.45 -0.94 17.33
N THR A 311 26.40 -1.15 16.40
CA THR A 311 27.81 -1.54 16.67
C THR A 311 28.54 -0.58 17.62
N LEU A 312 28.07 0.66 17.76
CA LEU A 312 28.54 1.61 18.77
C LEU A 312 27.51 1.69 19.88
N THR A 313 27.78 1.04 21.02
CA THR A 313 27.16 1.36 22.30
C THR A 313 27.63 2.75 22.73
N VAL A 314 27.10 3.79 22.08
CA VAL A 314 27.27 5.17 22.54
C VAL A 314 26.29 5.36 23.68
N GLU A 315 26.71 4.99 24.89
CA GLU A 315 25.95 5.23 26.12
C GLU A 315 25.75 6.74 26.39
N GLU A 316 26.43 7.62 25.64
CA GLU A 316 26.33 9.07 25.78
C GLU A 316 26.07 9.75 24.43
N TRP A 317 24.79 9.98 24.10
CA TRP A 317 24.34 10.74 22.92
C TRP A 317 25.04 12.09 22.70
N GLN A 318 25.79 12.60 23.69
CA GLN A 318 26.61 13.80 23.57
C GLN A 318 27.85 13.61 22.68
N GLU A 319 28.36 12.39 22.51
CA GLU A 319 29.61 12.13 21.78
C GLU A 319 29.42 11.43 20.41
N ALA A 320 28.21 10.97 20.09
CA ALA A 320 27.96 10.18 18.87
C ALA A 320 28.42 10.88 17.57
N PRO A 321 28.13 12.18 17.34
CA PRO A 321 28.61 12.87 16.15
C PRO A 321 30.13 12.98 16.07
N ASP A 322 30.80 13.16 17.22
CA ASP A 322 32.26 13.30 17.28
C ASP A 322 32.95 11.94 17.05
N VAL A 323 32.38 10.86 17.58
CA VAL A 323 32.84 9.48 17.35
C VAL A 323 32.69 9.09 15.87
N ILE A 324 31.54 9.36 15.25
CA ILE A 324 31.30 9.10 13.83
C ILE A 324 32.28 9.90 12.97
N MET A 325 32.46 11.20 13.27
CA MET A 325 33.41 12.06 12.54
C MET A 325 34.87 11.68 12.77
N LYS A 326 35.20 11.07 13.92
CA LYS A 326 36.53 10.51 14.19
C LYS A 326 36.74 9.24 13.37
N ALA A 327 35.81 8.28 13.41
CA ALA A 327 35.87 7.06 12.60
C ALA A 327 35.98 7.40 11.10
N TYR A 328 35.15 8.33 10.61
CA TYR A 328 35.22 8.81 9.23
C TYR A 328 36.59 9.38 8.83
N ARG A 329 37.36 9.93 9.77
CA ARG A 329 38.69 10.53 9.51
C ARG A 329 39.85 9.56 9.74
N GLU A 330 39.72 8.65 10.70
CA GLU A 330 40.84 7.89 11.28
C GLU A 330 40.68 6.37 11.12
N ASP A 331 39.46 5.85 10.97
CA ASP A 331 39.16 4.41 10.93
C ASP A 331 38.02 4.09 9.94
N GLU A 332 38.41 3.90 8.68
CA GLU A 332 37.48 3.65 7.58
C GLU A 332 36.76 2.30 7.68
N ASP A 333 37.39 1.29 8.26
CA ASP A 333 36.77 -0.02 8.43
C ASP A 333 35.64 0.10 9.46
N ALA A 334 35.91 0.72 10.62
CA ALA A 334 34.89 0.97 11.63
C ALA A 334 33.75 1.87 11.14
N PHE A 335 34.05 2.93 10.37
CA PHE A 335 33.02 3.80 9.80
C PHE A 335 32.15 3.03 8.79
N SER A 336 32.75 2.21 7.94
CA SER A 336 32.01 1.44 6.92
C SER A 336 31.10 0.39 7.54
N ASP A 337 31.59 -0.32 8.57
CA ASP A 337 30.78 -1.29 9.30
C ASP A 337 29.64 -0.63 10.07
N TYR A 338 29.86 0.56 10.63
CA TYR A 338 28.83 1.36 11.28
C TYR A 338 27.72 1.77 10.29
N VAL A 339 28.08 2.33 9.12
CA VAL A 339 27.12 2.75 8.09
C VAL A 339 26.32 1.55 7.54
N LEU A 340 26.93 0.37 7.43
CA LEU A 340 26.22 -0.86 7.01
C LEU A 340 25.28 -1.40 8.06
N GLU A 341 25.65 -1.29 9.33
CA GLU A 341 24.95 -1.96 10.41
C GLU A 341 23.48 -1.56 10.47
N ASP A 342 23.15 -0.28 10.32
CA ASP A 342 21.76 0.19 10.37
C ASP A 342 20.89 -0.46 9.27
N SER A 343 21.39 -0.51 8.03
CA SER A 343 20.71 -1.22 6.94
C SER A 343 20.62 -2.73 7.18
N ARG A 344 21.65 -3.36 7.78
CA ARG A 344 21.62 -4.78 8.18
C ARG A 344 20.58 -5.05 9.27
N LEU A 345 20.50 -4.20 10.28
CA LEU A 345 19.51 -4.29 11.36
C LEU A 345 18.09 -4.17 10.80
N VAL A 346 17.85 -3.24 9.87
CA VAL A 346 16.54 -3.13 9.20
C VAL A 346 16.18 -4.42 8.47
N ARG A 347 17.09 -4.97 7.64
CA ARG A 347 16.88 -6.25 6.95
C ARG A 347 16.53 -7.36 7.95
N ASP A 348 17.30 -7.49 9.01
CA ASP A 348 17.19 -8.59 9.97
C ASP A 348 15.92 -8.46 10.83
N ILE A 349 15.52 -7.25 11.23
CA ILE A 349 14.23 -6.98 11.90
C ILE A 349 13.07 -7.39 10.99
N LEU A 350 13.08 -6.94 9.73
CA LEU A 350 12.01 -7.23 8.78
C LEU A 350 11.89 -8.73 8.51
N ARG A 351 13.01 -9.46 8.42
CA ARG A 351 13.05 -10.93 8.28
C ARG A 351 12.55 -11.65 9.53
N HIS A 352 13.01 -11.24 10.72
CA HIS A 352 12.62 -11.85 11.99
C HIS A 352 11.10 -11.79 12.18
N GLU A 353 10.52 -10.62 11.93
CA GLU A 353 9.09 -10.36 12.13
C GLU A 353 8.24 -10.68 10.89
N LYS A 354 8.86 -11.05 9.76
CA LYS A 354 8.21 -11.32 8.45
C LYS A 354 7.28 -10.19 7.99
N LEU A 355 7.71 -8.94 8.19
CA LEU A 355 6.85 -7.77 8.01
C LEU A 355 6.59 -7.44 6.54
N LEU A 356 7.56 -7.70 5.65
CA LEU A 356 7.36 -7.50 4.20
C LEU A 356 6.39 -8.54 3.65
N GLU A 357 6.54 -9.80 4.08
CA GLU A 357 5.67 -10.91 3.72
C GLU A 357 4.25 -10.69 4.24
N LEU A 358 4.10 -10.20 5.48
CA LEU A 358 2.81 -9.77 6.03
C LEU A 358 2.17 -8.68 5.13
N THR A 359 2.95 -7.68 4.75
CA THR A 359 2.49 -6.55 3.93
C THR A 359 2.05 -7.00 2.54
N ILE A 360 2.80 -7.91 1.91
CA ILE A 360 2.47 -8.51 0.62
C ILE A 360 1.20 -9.36 0.74
N LYS A 361 1.09 -10.17 1.80
CA LYS A 361 -0.10 -11.00 2.01
C LYS A 361 -1.36 -10.17 2.17
N ARG A 362 -1.28 -9.06 2.90
CA ARG A 362 -2.39 -8.10 3.05
C ARG A 362 -2.74 -7.39 1.73
N SER A 363 -1.73 -7.04 0.93
CA SER A 363 -1.90 -6.49 -0.41
C SER A 363 -2.71 -7.45 -1.30
N GLN A 364 -2.30 -8.72 -1.36
CA GLN A 364 -3.01 -9.77 -2.09
C GLN A 364 -4.45 -9.96 -1.61
N LEU A 365 -4.69 -9.88 -0.29
CA LEU A 365 -6.04 -10.06 0.25
C LEU A 365 -6.97 -8.90 -0.08
N THR A 366 -6.48 -7.66 -0.07
CA THR A 366 -7.30 -6.44 -0.21
C THR A 366 -7.29 -5.84 -1.61
N SER A 367 -6.41 -6.34 -2.50
CA SER A 367 -6.13 -5.76 -3.81
C SER A 367 -5.67 -4.29 -3.76
N LEU A 368 -5.13 -3.83 -2.63
CA LEU A 368 -4.51 -2.50 -2.50
C LEU A 368 -3.00 -2.60 -2.68
N SER A 369 -2.34 -1.48 -3.00
CA SER A 369 -0.86 -1.45 -3.00
C SER A 369 -0.29 -1.76 -1.61
N MET A 370 0.98 -2.18 -1.56
CA MET A 370 1.67 -2.52 -0.31
C MET A 370 1.63 -1.38 0.71
N GLU A 371 1.79 -0.15 0.23
CA GLU A 371 1.75 1.05 1.05
C GLU A 371 0.33 1.38 1.57
N ARG A 372 -0.72 1.16 0.75
CA ARG A 372 -2.11 1.56 1.08
C ARG A 372 -2.85 0.56 1.96
N ASN A 373 -2.45 -0.72 1.97
CA ASN A 373 -3.22 -1.78 2.64
C ASN A 373 -3.09 -1.81 4.17
N MET A 374 -2.36 -0.85 4.75
CA MET A 374 -2.15 -0.74 6.20
C MET A 374 -3.36 -0.17 6.95
N GLY A 375 -4.28 0.53 6.27
CA GLY A 375 -5.50 1.11 6.86
C GLY A 375 -6.74 0.24 6.68
N SER A 376 -7.59 0.16 7.70
CA SER A 376 -8.82 -0.66 7.69
C SER A 376 -9.87 -0.19 6.69
N ILE A 377 -10.14 1.13 6.63
CA ILE A 377 -11.20 1.70 5.79
C ILE A 377 -10.96 1.41 4.32
N ALA A 378 -9.76 1.73 3.82
CA ALA A 378 -9.41 1.50 2.42
C ALA A 378 -9.48 0.01 2.07
N ALA A 379 -9.05 -0.87 2.98
CA ALA A 379 -9.11 -2.32 2.78
C ALA A 379 -10.56 -2.82 2.67
N PHE A 380 -11.45 -2.34 3.55
CA PHE A 380 -12.88 -2.63 3.50
C PHE A 380 -13.49 -2.13 2.19
N GLU A 381 -13.27 -0.87 1.83
CA GLU A 381 -13.81 -0.27 0.59
C GLU A 381 -13.37 -1.06 -0.64
N ALA A 382 -12.08 -1.35 -0.81
CA ALA A 382 -11.59 -2.09 -1.97
C ALA A 382 -12.21 -3.48 -2.10
N LEU A 383 -12.29 -4.22 -1.00
CA LEU A 383 -12.92 -5.54 -0.95
C LEU A 383 -14.42 -5.48 -1.26
N TYR A 384 -15.11 -4.52 -0.66
CA TYR A 384 -16.55 -4.40 -0.76
C TYR A 384 -16.96 -3.95 -2.16
N ILE A 385 -16.28 -2.95 -2.73
CA ILE A 385 -16.51 -2.47 -4.10
C ILE A 385 -16.24 -3.60 -5.11
N ALA A 386 -15.19 -4.39 -4.92
CA ALA A 386 -14.92 -5.54 -5.80
C ALA A 386 -16.06 -6.57 -5.77
N GLU A 387 -16.61 -6.88 -4.59
CA GLU A 387 -17.75 -7.79 -4.45
C GLU A 387 -19.07 -7.21 -4.98
N MET A 388 -19.27 -5.89 -4.84
CA MET A 388 -20.40 -5.18 -5.46
C MET A 388 -20.32 -5.22 -6.99
N SER A 389 -19.12 -4.99 -7.56
CA SER A 389 -18.89 -5.01 -9.00
C SER A 389 -19.21 -6.38 -9.61
N LYS A 390 -18.84 -7.48 -8.94
CA LYS A 390 -19.23 -8.85 -9.34
C LYS A 390 -20.75 -9.05 -9.40
N ARG A 391 -21.50 -8.31 -8.57
CA ARG A 391 -22.97 -8.31 -8.50
C ARG A 391 -23.61 -7.25 -9.38
N LYS A 392 -22.83 -6.52 -10.19
CA LYS A 392 -23.26 -5.38 -11.02
C LYS A 392 -23.95 -4.29 -10.21
N ILE A 393 -23.38 -3.99 -9.04
CA ILE A 393 -23.82 -2.88 -8.19
C ILE A 393 -22.67 -1.87 -8.12
N ALA A 394 -22.95 -0.60 -8.40
CA ALA A 394 -21.95 0.45 -8.30
C ALA A 394 -21.94 1.03 -6.88
N ALA A 395 -20.74 1.24 -6.33
CA ALA A 395 -20.59 1.86 -5.02
C ALA A 395 -20.85 3.37 -5.08
N PRO A 396 -21.53 3.95 -4.08
CA PRO A 396 -21.73 5.39 -4.05
C PRO A 396 -20.42 6.14 -3.86
N THR A 397 -20.30 7.30 -4.50
CA THR A 397 -19.17 8.20 -4.28
C THR A 397 -19.16 8.69 -2.82
N LEU A 398 -17.97 8.80 -2.22
CA LEU A 398 -17.81 9.27 -0.84
C LEU A 398 -18.49 10.63 -0.63
N GLY A 399 -19.16 10.79 0.51
CA GLY A 399 -19.73 12.07 0.94
C GLY A 399 -21.18 12.31 0.53
N VAL A 400 -21.77 11.48 -0.34
CA VAL A 400 -23.14 11.69 -0.83
C VAL A 400 -24.22 11.25 0.17
N ASP A 401 -23.95 10.23 0.98
CA ASP A 401 -24.90 9.66 1.96
C ASP A 401 -24.42 9.86 3.41
N MET A 402 -23.81 11.03 3.73
CA MET A 402 -23.40 11.30 5.10
C MET A 402 -24.59 11.61 6.00
N GLU A 403 -25.00 10.63 6.82
CA GLU A 403 -25.86 10.90 7.98
C GLU A 403 -25.02 11.52 9.12
N GLU A 404 -25.67 12.27 10.02
CA GLU A 404 -25.02 12.83 11.22
C GLU A 404 -24.30 11.72 12.00
N GLN A 405 -23.08 12.01 12.47
CA GLN A 405 -22.24 11.04 13.19
C GLN A 405 -22.99 10.45 14.39
N TRP A 406 -23.48 9.23 14.24
CA TRP A 406 -24.01 8.47 15.36
C TRP A 406 -22.84 7.92 16.18
N ALA A 407 -22.65 8.44 17.38
CA ALA A 407 -21.76 7.82 18.36
C ALA A 407 -22.41 6.51 18.84
N GLY A 408 -22.10 5.40 18.18
CA GLY A 408 -22.54 4.08 18.63
C GLY A 408 -22.02 3.81 20.05
N SER A 409 -22.86 3.26 20.93
CA SER A 409 -22.40 2.79 22.24
C SER A 409 -21.33 1.71 22.04
N GLY A 410 -20.18 1.86 22.69
CA GLY A 410 -19.10 0.86 22.65
C GLY A 410 -19.45 -0.46 23.33
N GLY A 411 -18.46 -1.34 23.48
CA GLY A 411 -18.64 -2.60 24.19
C GLY A 411 -19.00 -2.39 25.66
N LEU A 412 -19.91 -3.21 26.19
CA LEU A 412 -20.26 -3.22 27.61
C LEU A 412 -19.08 -3.77 28.43
N VAL A 413 -18.61 -2.99 29.40
CA VAL A 413 -17.66 -3.44 30.42
C VAL A 413 -18.43 -3.67 31.71
N LEU A 414 -18.46 -4.92 32.17
CA LEU A 414 -19.10 -5.27 33.44
C LEU A 414 -18.29 -4.71 34.61
N GLU A 415 -18.97 -4.29 35.68
CA GLU A 415 -18.30 -3.83 36.89
C GLU A 415 -17.48 -4.98 37.53
N PRO A 416 -16.18 -4.78 37.78
CA PRO A 416 -15.32 -5.83 38.30
C PRO A 416 -15.61 -6.08 39.79
N LYS A 417 -15.68 -7.35 40.19
CA LYS A 417 -15.69 -7.75 41.61
C LYS A 417 -14.27 -7.76 42.16
N VAL A 418 -13.84 -6.64 42.75
CA VAL A 418 -12.47 -6.47 43.28
C VAL A 418 -12.19 -7.43 44.44
N GLY A 419 -11.04 -8.10 44.40
CA GLY A 419 -10.58 -9.01 45.44
C GLY A 419 -9.55 -10.02 44.92
N LEU A 420 -8.96 -10.78 45.83
CA LEU A 420 -8.15 -11.95 45.50
C LEU A 420 -9.08 -13.17 45.39
N HIS A 421 -9.21 -13.72 44.19
CA HIS A 421 -10.13 -14.83 43.92
C HIS A 421 -9.37 -16.09 43.49
N PRO A 422 -9.59 -17.26 44.12
CA PRO A 422 -9.11 -18.53 43.59
C PRO A 422 -10.00 -18.99 42.41
N HIS A 423 -9.43 -19.76 41.48
CA HIS A 423 -10.16 -20.46 40.39
C HIS A 423 -10.97 -19.57 39.43
N VAL A 424 -10.36 -18.50 38.90
CA VAL A 424 -11.00 -17.65 37.88
C VAL A 424 -10.98 -18.35 36.52
N LEU A 425 -12.15 -18.51 35.89
CA LEU A 425 -12.31 -19.01 34.53
C LEU A 425 -12.59 -17.86 33.56
N ILE A 426 -11.96 -17.89 32.39
CA ILE A 426 -12.12 -16.87 31.35
C ILE A 426 -12.82 -17.51 30.16
N PHE A 427 -13.99 -16.97 29.81
CA PHE A 427 -14.73 -17.33 28.60
C PHE A 427 -14.70 -16.12 27.66
N ASP A 428 -14.25 -16.34 26.43
CA ASP A 428 -14.16 -15.31 25.39
C ASP A 428 -14.83 -15.82 24.10
N PHE A 429 -15.56 -14.93 23.42
CA PHE A 429 -16.17 -15.24 22.14
C PHE A 429 -15.09 -15.25 21.05
N LYS A 430 -15.06 -16.32 20.24
CA LYS A 430 -14.19 -16.38 19.07
C LYS A 430 -14.63 -15.35 18.03
N SER A 431 -13.93 -14.21 17.97
CA SER A 431 -14.20 -13.13 17.00
C SER A 431 -15.65 -12.61 17.07
N LEU A 432 -16.01 -12.04 18.24
CA LEU A 432 -17.36 -11.58 18.57
C LEU A 432 -18.04 -10.77 17.45
N TYR A 433 -17.53 -9.60 17.06
CA TYR A 433 -18.21 -8.76 16.06
C TYR A 433 -18.32 -9.39 14.67
N PRO A 434 -17.26 -10.02 14.11
CA PRO A 434 -17.42 -10.80 12.88
C PRO A 434 -18.49 -11.90 12.98
N SER A 435 -18.64 -12.54 14.15
CA SER A 435 -19.67 -13.55 14.37
C SER A 435 -21.08 -12.93 14.42
N VAL A 436 -21.24 -11.76 15.04
CA VAL A 436 -22.50 -11.00 15.07
C VAL A 436 -22.88 -10.57 13.65
N MET A 437 -21.93 -10.00 12.89
CA MET A 437 -22.17 -9.58 11.50
C MET A 437 -22.69 -10.72 10.63
N ARG A 438 -22.07 -11.90 10.74
CA ARG A 438 -22.50 -13.11 10.02
C ARG A 438 -23.85 -13.63 10.49
N SER A 439 -24.09 -13.66 11.79
CA SER A 439 -25.31 -14.26 12.37
C SER A 439 -26.56 -13.41 12.11
N PHE A 440 -26.41 -12.09 12.07
CA PHE A 440 -27.52 -11.14 11.93
C PHE A 440 -27.51 -10.38 10.59
N ASN A 441 -26.71 -10.84 9.62
CA ASN A 441 -26.61 -10.27 8.27
C ASN A 441 -26.32 -8.76 8.25
N ILE A 442 -25.44 -8.30 9.15
CA ILE A 442 -25.05 -6.89 9.24
C ILE A 442 -24.15 -6.57 8.04
N ASP A 443 -24.67 -5.75 7.13
CA ASP A 443 -24.05 -5.46 5.84
C ASP A 443 -24.63 -4.17 5.23
N PRO A 444 -23.83 -3.29 4.60
CA PRO A 444 -24.32 -2.05 4.00
C PRO A 444 -25.39 -2.26 2.91
N LEU A 445 -25.25 -3.29 2.06
CA LEU A 445 -26.22 -3.59 1.00
C LEU A 445 -27.50 -4.17 1.61
N ALA A 446 -27.38 -5.07 2.59
CA ALA A 446 -28.53 -5.59 3.33
C ALA A 446 -29.28 -4.48 4.07
N PHE A 447 -28.58 -3.50 4.63
CA PHE A 447 -29.19 -2.33 5.27
C PHE A 447 -29.95 -1.45 4.26
N SER A 448 -29.33 -1.12 3.13
CA SER A 448 -29.98 -0.34 2.07
C SER A 448 -31.26 -1.01 1.56
N LYS A 449 -31.20 -2.32 1.28
CA LYS A 449 -32.39 -3.12 0.91
C LYS A 449 -33.41 -3.22 2.05
N GLY A 450 -32.96 -3.34 3.29
CA GLY A 450 -33.80 -3.44 4.48
C GLY A 450 -34.66 -2.21 4.70
N ARG A 451 -34.10 -1.01 4.52
CA ARG A 451 -34.85 0.27 4.56
C ARG A 451 -36.03 0.28 3.57
N LEU A 452 -35.79 -0.19 2.34
CA LEU A 452 -36.85 -0.28 1.32
C LEU A 452 -37.93 -1.31 1.66
N LEU A 453 -37.60 -2.36 2.41
CA LEU A 453 -38.58 -3.34 2.89
C LEU A 453 -39.45 -2.72 3.99
N ASP A 454 -38.84 -2.02 4.94
CA ASP A 454 -39.52 -1.34 6.04
C ASP A 454 -40.50 -0.27 5.54
N GLU A 455 -40.08 0.58 4.60
CA GLU A 455 -40.94 1.56 3.92
C GLU A 455 -42.15 0.92 3.21
N LYS A 456 -42.02 -0.34 2.77
CA LYS A 456 -43.08 -1.12 2.11
C LYS A 456 -43.87 -1.99 3.09
N GLY A 457 -43.61 -1.89 4.40
CA GLY A 457 -44.25 -2.70 5.43
C GLY A 457 -43.93 -4.20 5.33
N LYS A 458 -42.76 -4.55 4.79
CA LYS A 458 -42.28 -5.94 4.66
C LYS A 458 -41.28 -6.28 5.76
N GLU A 459 -41.27 -7.53 6.19
CA GLU A 459 -40.41 -7.97 7.30
C GLU A 459 -38.93 -8.13 6.90
N GLY A 460 -38.05 -7.43 7.63
CA GLY A 460 -36.59 -7.63 7.62
C GLY A 460 -36.07 -8.26 8.91
N ILE A 461 -34.76 -8.21 9.11
CA ILE A 461 -34.10 -8.48 10.39
C ILE A 461 -33.99 -7.15 11.13
N ILE A 462 -34.62 -7.03 12.29
CA ILE A 462 -34.62 -5.81 13.10
C ILE A 462 -33.54 -5.94 14.19
N ALA A 463 -32.55 -5.07 14.14
CA ALA A 463 -31.50 -4.98 15.15
C ALA A 463 -32.00 -4.27 16.43
N PRO A 464 -31.34 -4.44 17.58
CA PRO A 464 -31.76 -3.81 18.84
C PRO A 464 -31.83 -2.27 18.80
N ASN A 465 -31.09 -1.63 17.90
CA ASN A 465 -31.12 -0.18 17.67
C ASN A 465 -32.20 0.26 16.66
N GLY A 466 -33.06 -0.65 16.19
CA GLY A 466 -34.12 -0.38 15.22
C GLY A 466 -33.69 -0.46 13.76
N ALA A 467 -32.40 -0.64 13.45
CA ALA A 467 -31.94 -0.80 12.07
C ALA A 467 -32.54 -2.06 11.43
N VAL A 468 -33.01 -1.95 10.20
CA VAL A 468 -33.63 -3.04 9.45
C VAL A 468 -32.69 -3.52 8.35
N PHE A 469 -32.42 -4.82 8.31
CA PHE A 469 -31.58 -5.47 7.30
C PHE A 469 -32.41 -6.45 6.47
N SER A 470 -32.06 -6.59 5.19
CA SER A 470 -32.61 -7.65 4.33
C SER A 470 -32.26 -9.04 4.88
N ARG A 471 -33.12 -10.02 4.62
CA ARG A 471 -32.85 -11.44 4.87
C ARG A 471 -32.05 -12.11 3.75
N GLU A 472 -31.93 -11.46 2.58
CA GLU A 472 -31.02 -11.89 1.52
C GLU A 472 -29.57 -11.76 2.01
N GLU A 473 -28.75 -12.79 1.78
CA GLU A 473 -27.36 -12.81 2.24
C GLU A 473 -26.57 -11.60 1.72
N GLY A 474 -25.98 -10.85 2.65
CA GLY A 474 -25.18 -9.65 2.38
C GLY A 474 -23.75 -9.99 1.96
N ILE A 475 -23.05 -8.99 1.43
CA ILE A 475 -21.66 -9.14 0.95
C ILE A 475 -20.70 -9.42 2.11
N LEU A 476 -20.82 -8.66 3.19
CA LEU A 476 -19.91 -8.71 4.33
C LEU A 476 -19.97 -10.07 5.07
N PRO A 477 -21.15 -10.63 5.40
CA PRO A 477 -21.27 -12.00 5.95
C PRO A 477 -20.62 -13.09 5.08
N GLU A 478 -20.80 -13.02 3.77
CA GLU A 478 -20.21 -13.98 2.82
C GLU A 478 -18.67 -13.86 2.82
N LEU A 479 -18.17 -12.63 2.72
CA LEU A 479 -16.74 -12.33 2.73
C LEU A 479 -16.07 -12.78 4.04
N LEU A 480 -16.69 -12.50 5.19
CA LEU A 480 -16.22 -12.96 6.49
C LEU A 480 -16.23 -14.49 6.58
N SER A 481 -17.29 -15.15 6.10
CA SER A 481 -17.36 -16.62 6.08
C SER A 481 -16.22 -17.24 5.26
N ARG A 482 -15.92 -16.67 4.09
CA ARG A 482 -14.77 -17.06 3.26
C ARG A 482 -13.45 -16.86 4.00
N PHE A 483 -13.24 -15.71 4.63
CA PHE A 483 -12.00 -15.43 5.37
C PHE A 483 -11.83 -16.30 6.62
N PHE A 484 -12.90 -16.64 7.32
CA PHE A 484 -12.86 -17.62 8.40
C PHE A 484 -12.41 -18.99 7.91
N ALA A 485 -12.98 -19.47 6.80
CA ALA A 485 -12.59 -20.76 6.22
C ALA A 485 -11.12 -20.77 5.80
N GLU A 486 -10.66 -19.71 5.11
CA GLU A 486 -9.25 -19.60 4.69
C GLU A 486 -8.29 -19.48 5.89
N ARG A 487 -8.70 -18.80 6.97
CA ARG A 487 -7.93 -18.75 8.20
C ARG A 487 -7.78 -20.12 8.86
N GLU A 488 -8.84 -20.91 8.93
CA GLU A 488 -8.76 -22.27 9.49
C GLU A 488 -7.91 -23.19 8.59
N LYS A 489 -7.99 -23.06 7.26
CA LYS A 489 -7.06 -23.73 6.34
C LYS A 489 -5.61 -23.30 6.54
N ALA A 490 -5.35 -22.02 6.81
CA ALA A 490 -4.00 -21.52 7.09
C ALA A 490 -3.45 -22.14 8.39
N LYS A 491 -4.27 -22.19 9.46
CA LYS A 491 -3.90 -22.88 10.72
C LYS A 491 -3.61 -24.36 10.51
N ALA A 492 -4.45 -25.05 9.74
CA ALA A 492 -4.27 -26.48 9.46
C ALA A 492 -2.95 -26.76 8.71
N ARG A 493 -2.51 -25.82 7.85
CA ARG A 493 -1.22 -25.86 7.16
C ARG A 493 -0.06 -25.28 7.97
N GLN A 494 -0.29 -24.89 9.23
CA GLN A 494 0.69 -24.22 10.09
C GLN A 494 1.25 -22.91 9.49
N ASP A 495 0.47 -22.26 8.60
CA ASP A 495 0.78 -20.94 8.07
C ASP A 495 0.33 -19.86 9.08
N ALA A 496 1.20 -19.58 10.04
CA ALA A 496 0.96 -18.59 11.08
C ALA A 496 0.71 -17.18 10.49
N LEU A 497 1.47 -16.81 9.46
CA LEU A 497 1.38 -15.50 8.81
C LEU A 497 0.05 -15.31 8.07
N GLY A 498 -0.38 -16.33 7.30
CA GLY A 498 -1.68 -16.33 6.65
C GLY A 498 -2.83 -16.28 7.65
N SER A 499 -2.77 -17.09 8.71
CA SER A 499 -3.76 -17.09 9.78
C SER A 499 -3.87 -15.72 10.49
N TYR A 500 -2.74 -15.06 10.72
CA TYR A 500 -2.68 -13.72 11.31
C TYR A 500 -3.24 -12.64 10.38
N SER A 501 -2.88 -12.68 9.09
CA SER A 501 -3.38 -11.76 8.06
C SER A 501 -4.90 -11.74 7.98
N TYR A 502 -5.53 -12.92 7.89
CA TYR A 502 -7.00 -13.02 7.89
C TYR A 502 -7.61 -12.53 9.20
N LYS A 503 -7.00 -12.82 10.36
CA LYS A 503 -7.49 -12.35 11.65
C LYS A 503 -7.55 -10.82 11.69
N ILE A 504 -6.49 -10.15 11.27
CA ILE A 504 -6.44 -8.68 11.31
C ILE A 504 -7.48 -8.09 10.35
N ILE A 505 -7.54 -8.57 9.11
CA ILE A 505 -8.46 -8.04 8.09
C ILE A 505 -9.94 -8.28 8.46
N MET A 506 -10.27 -9.38 9.14
CA MET A 506 -11.64 -9.60 9.61
C MET A 506 -12.03 -8.69 10.79
N ASN A 507 -11.06 -8.24 11.59
CA ASN A 507 -11.31 -7.41 12.76
C ASN A 507 -11.22 -5.91 12.46
N SER A 508 -10.57 -5.55 11.35
CA SER A 508 -10.38 -4.19 10.85
C SER A 508 -11.67 -3.67 10.23
#